data_AF-A0A061NEW5-F1
#
_entry.id   AF-A0A061NEW5-F1
#
_cell.length_a   1.000
_cell.length_b   1.000
_cell.length_c   1.000
_cell.angle_alpha   90.00
_cell.angle_beta   90.00
_cell.angle_gamma   90.00
#
_symmetry.space_group_name_H-M   'P 1'
#
loop_
_entity.id
_entity.type
_entity.pdbx_description
1 polymer ?
#
loop_
_entity_poly.entity_id
_entity_poly.type
_entity_poly.pdbx_seq_one_letter_code
_entity_poly.pdbx_strand_id
1 'polypeptide(L)' 'MQIFLAVLFSGIIIAITVSSIIKVLLIAHRRKEISKRQFASMATMSTIVGIVVLTVLPALYDVVFTYFNSLT' A
#
# COMPACT_ATOMS: atom_id res chain seq x y z
N MET A 1 6.62 8.77 19.38
CA MET A 1 6.67 7.28 19.44
C MET A 1 5.40 6.64 18.86
N GLN A 2 4.19 7.10 19.20
CA GLN A 2 2.93 6.49 18.72
C GLN A 2 2.73 6.59 17.19
N ILE A 3 3.02 7.74 16.58
CA ILE A 3 2.90 7.93 15.11
C ILE A 3 3.83 6.99 14.34
N PHE A 4 5.06 6.79 14.83
CA PHE A 4 6.02 5.86 14.22
C PHE A 4 5.49 4.42 14.19
N LEU A 5 4.92 3.93 15.30
CA LEU A 5 4.30 2.61 15.35
C LEU A 5 3.11 2.50 14.38
N ALA A 6 2.26 3.53 14.31
CA ALA A 6 1.12 3.55 13.40
C ALA A 6 1.54 3.50 11.92
N VAL A 7 2.57 4.27 11.55
CA VAL A 7 3.16 4.25 10.20
C VAL A 7 3.79 2.90 9.90
N LEU A 8 4.52 2.31 10.84
CA LEU A 8 5.19 1.01 10.67
C LEU A 8 4.17 -0.12 10.42
N PHE A 9 3.16 -0.24 11.29
CA PHE A 9 2.12 -1.27 11.14
C PHE A 9 1.34 -1.11 9.84
N SER A 10 0.98 0.13 9.49
CA SER A 10 0.29 0.40 8.24
C SER A 10 1.16 0.08 7.02
N GLY A 11 2.46 0.37 7.09
CA GLY A 11 3.40 -0.01 6.04
C GLY A 11 3.49 -1.52 5.83
N ILE A 12 3.47 -2.30 6.92
CA ILE A 12 3.41 -3.77 6.84
C ILE A 12 2.13 -4.23 6.15
N ILE A 13 0.98 -3.66 6.51
CA ILE A 13 -0.31 -3.99 5.89
C ILE A 13 -0.27 -3.69 4.39
N ILE A 14 0.20 -2.50 4.00
CA ILE A 14 0.33 -2.10 2.59
C ILE A 14 1.23 -3.09 1.84
N ALA A 15 2.38 -3.48 2.42
CA ALA A 15 3.29 -4.45 1.81
C ALA A 15 2.64 -5.83 1.61
N ILE A 16 1.86 -6.31 2.59
CA ILE A 16 1.11 -7.56 2.48
C ILE A 16 0.04 -7.46 1.40
N THR A 17 -0.66 -6.33 1.30
CA THR A 17 -1.68 -6.09 0.29
C THR A 17 -1.09 -6.11 -1.12
N VAL A 18 -0.02 -5.34 -1.36
CA VAL A 18 0.67 -5.32 -2.67
C VAL A 18 1.18 -6.71 -3.02
N SER A 19 1.79 -7.42 -2.05
CA SER A 19 2.27 -8.80 -2.27
C SER A 19 1.14 -9.77 -2.62
N SER A 20 -0.02 -9.63 -1.97
CA SER A 20 -1.20 -10.45 -2.24
C SER A 20 -1.78 -10.17 -3.63
N ILE A 21 -1.86 -8.91 -4.04
CA ILE A 21 -2.28 -8.52 -5.39
C ILE A 21 -1.34 -9.13 -6.43
N ILE A 22 -0.02 -9.01 -6.24
CA ILE A 22 0.98 -9.59 -7.15
C ILE A 22 0.82 -11.11 -7.25
N LYS A 23 0.54 -11.81 -6.13
CA LYS A 23 0.27 -13.26 -6.14
C LYS A 23 -0.97 -13.61 -6.98
N VAL A 24 -2.06 -12.86 -6.83
CA VAL A 24 -3.29 -13.06 -7.63
C VAL A 24 -3.01 -12.82 -9.11
N LEU A 25 -2.31 -11.73 -9.45
CA LEU A 25 -1.88 -11.44 -10.82
C LEU A 25 -0.99 -12.55 -11.39
N LEU A 26 -0.09 -13.12 -10.58
CA LEU A 26 0.78 -14.21 -10.98
C LEU A 26 -0.03 -15.48 -11.30
N ILE A 27 -1.05 -15.78 -10.50
CA ILE A 27 -1.96 -16.91 -10.74
C ILE A 27 -2.73 -16.69 -12.05
N ALA A 28 -3.30 -15.50 -12.27
CA ALA A 28 -4.00 -15.15 -13.51
C ALA A 28 -3.08 -15.25 -14.74
N HIS A 29 -1.82 -14.81 -14.60
CA HIS A 29 -0.83 -14.91 -15.67
C HIS A 29 -0.49 -16.38 -15.98
N ARG A 30 -0.28 -17.21 -14.94
CA ARG A 30 -0.02 -18.66 -15.11
C ARG A 30 -1.18 -19.39 -15.77
N ARG A 31 -2.42 -18.98 -15.50
CA ARG A 31 -3.63 -19.50 -16.14
C ARG A 31 -3.85 -18.98 -17.56
N LYS A 32 -2.97 -18.11 -18.07
CA LYS A 32 -3.10 -17.42 -19.37
C LYS A 32 -4.36 -16.55 -19.48
N GLU A 33 -4.94 -16.14 -18.34
CA GLU A 33 -6.07 -15.19 -18.31
C GLU A 33 -5.61 -13.76 -18.62
N ILE A 34 -4.34 -13.44 -18.34
CA ILE A 34 -3.72 -12.15 -18.65
C ILE A 34 -2.36 -12.30 -19.34
N SER A 35 -2.07 -11.38 -20.27
CA SER A 35 -0.79 -11.33 -20.98
C SER A 35 0.35 -10.85 -20.07
N LYS A 36 1.60 -11.13 -20.46
CA LYS A 36 2.81 -10.69 -19.73
C LYS A 36 2.86 -9.16 -19.58
N ARG A 37 2.40 -8.42 -20.60
CA ARG A 37 2.35 -6.94 -20.58
C ARG A 37 1.33 -6.43 -19.56
N GLN A 38 0.14 -7.04 -19.53
CA GLN A 38 -0.89 -6.70 -18.55
C GLN A 38 -0.42 -7.01 -17.13
N PHE A 39 0.16 -8.19 -16.90
CA PHE A 39 0.75 -8.55 -15.61
C PHE A 39 1.76 -7.50 -15.12
N ALA A 40 2.73 -7.15 -15.97
CA ALA A 40 3.75 -6.16 -15.63
C ALA A 40 3.11 -4.79 -15.32
N SER A 41 2.19 -4.30 -16.17
CA SER A 41 1.53 -3.02 -15.95
C SER A 41 0.75 -2.97 -14.63
N MET A 42 -0.02 -4.01 -14.32
CA MET A 42 -0.85 -4.06 -13.12
C MET A 42 0.00 -4.21 -11.85
N ALA A 43 1.05 -5.04 -11.89
CA ALA A 43 1.98 -5.20 -10.77
C ALA A 43 2.75 -3.90 -10.48
N THR A 44 3.24 -3.22 -11.52
CA THR A 44 3.92 -1.92 -11.39
C THR A 44 2.96 -0.87 -10.82
N MET A 45 1.74 -0.76 -11.35
CA MET A 45 0.75 0.19 -10.83
C MET A 45 0.39 -0.08 -9.36
N SER A 46 0.15 -1.34 -8.99
CA SER A 46 -0.12 -1.70 -7.59
C SER A 46 1.04 -1.33 -6.66
N THR A 47 2.28 -1.48 -7.13
CA THR A 47 3.47 -1.13 -6.37
C THR A 47 3.59 0.39 -6.20
N ILE A 48 3.40 1.14 -7.29
CA ILE A 48 3.43 2.62 -7.27
C ILE A 48 2.37 3.16 -6.31
N VAL A 49 1.14 2.66 -6.38
CA VAL A 49 0.07 3.06 -5.45
C VAL A 49 0.45 2.76 -4.01
N GLY A 50 1.00 1.58 -3.73
CA GLY A 50 1.49 1.23 -2.39
C GLY A 50 2.56 2.20 -1.87
N ILE A 51 3.52 2.59 -2.72
CA ILE A 51 4.56 3.56 -2.38
C ILE A 51 3.95 4.94 -2.11
N VAL A 52 3.07 5.41 -3.00
CA VAL A 52 2.40 6.71 -2.84
C VAL A 52 1.63 6.76 -1.53
N VAL A 53 0.82 5.74 -1.23
CA VAL A 53 0.08 5.66 0.04
C VAL A 53 1.06 5.69 1.22
N LEU A 54 2.13 4.91 1.19
CA LEU A 54 3.13 4.88 2.27
C LEU A 54 3.82 6.23 2.48
N THR A 55 4.05 7.01 1.42
CA THR A 55 4.64 8.36 1.53
C THR A 55 3.68 9.41 2.06
N VAL A 56 2.39 9.30 1.73
CA VAL A 56 1.35 10.24 2.20
C VAL A 56 0.95 9.94 3.64
N LEU A 57 1.07 8.69 4.08
CA LEU A 57 0.58 8.21 5.36
C LEU A 57 1.11 8.99 6.59
N PRO A 58 2.42 9.29 6.71
CA PRO A 58 2.94 10.00 7.88
C PRO A 58 2.36 11.42 7.98
N ALA A 59 2.27 12.13 6.85
CA ALA A 59 1.67 13.46 6.81
C ALA A 59 0.18 13.42 7.20
N LEU A 60 -0.54 12.38 6.75
CA LEU A 60 -1.93 12.18 7.15
C LEU A 60 -2.05 11.93 8.67
N TYR A 61 -1.16 11.12 9.24
CA TYR A 61 -1.14 10.85 10.68
C TYR A 61 -0.85 12.11 11.49
N ASP A 62 0.10 12.95 11.06
CA ASP A 62 0.41 14.20 11.75
C ASP A 62 -0.82 15.12 11.80
N VAL A 63 -1.51 15.32 10.67
CA VAL A 63 -2.71 16.17 10.61
C VAL A 63 -3.83 15.63 11.50
N VAL A 64 -4.12 14.32 11.41
CA VAL A 64 -5.18 13.68 12.20
C VAL A 64 -4.87 13.75 13.70
N PHE A 65 -3.62 13.45 14.08
CA PHE A 65 -3.23 13.46 15.48
C PHE A 65 -3.25 14.87 16.08
N THR A 66 -2.79 15.88 15.33
CA THR A 66 -2.90 17.29 15.73
C THR A 66 -4.36 17.73 15.89
N TYR A 67 -5.25 17.32 14.97
CA TYR A 67 -6.67 17.63 15.07
C TYR A 67 -7.32 17.01 16.31
N PHE A 68 -7.04 15.74 16.63
CA PHE A 68 -7.60 15.13 17.83
C PHE A 68 -7.05 15.75 19.12
N ASN A 69 -5.76 16.10 19.14
CA ASN A 69 -5.13 16.70 20.30
C ASN A 69 -5.60 18.15 20.57
N SER A 70 -6.21 18.84 19.59
CA SER A 70 -6.79 20.16 19.81
C SER A 70 -8.24 20.13 20.33
N LEU A 71 -8.89 18.96 20.31
CA LEU A 71 -10.26 18.77 20.82
C LEU A 71 -10.32 18.35 22.30
N THR A 72 -9.22 17.81 22.84
CA THR A 72 -9.07 17.36 24.25
C THR A 72 -8.29 18.35 25.08
#